data_AF-A0A8J6XFQ3-F1
#
_entry.id   AF-A0A8J6XFQ3-F1
#
_cell.length_a   1.000
_cell.length_b   1.000
_cell.length_c   1.000
_cell.angle_alpha   90.00
_cell.angle_beta   90.00
_cell.angle_gamma   90.00
#
_symmetry.space_group_name_H-M   'P 1'
#
loop_
_entity.id
_entity.type
_entity.pdbx_description
1 polymer ?
#
loop_
_entity_poly.entity_id
_entity_poly.type
_entity_poly.pdbx_seq_one_letter_code
_entity_poly.pdbx_strand_id
1 'polypeptide(L)'
;MVTKEFLKGLFQARNLSEAEAEVVFRALEEKSIEAIAKELKISANAVRKRLGEAYDKLGVPGRGPGKLAKLQQIISSQYQTQTIQRVLIWWSGNDGKQLADGLKNTILSYPQLETRVCTLDPVAGKAWQQEVEQSLKKADFTIGCLTSSMSENPWVNFAAGFLAGRLNNRVVRLGEKLRGVLAQSSSIDGTSQQELEKLLQEITNSEQQKAKEWVEFKFTQWQKELACVPKEPISSNDDGISRALDSIKETENCLKANQYVRENVCFELIILNSVTEIRHQLLGVNSDYRIPAVLYPQRLIQMQREWKARVTALALVDHQEQFWPEAVGREILDTADPESTRVFVFTRPEDFDRNFEMLLEHASKYNVFAMSYKVLASNYDRFVKDFSVIEVSNSEVLAEYIEPDAKSQAKIIRFGADTTEVKVHKDKIKEIINSKDTIPIEKKLREIILRAQQIKISNFEALRTLNQIQEEIRTNLRKQLFT
;
A
#
# COMPACT_ATOMS: atom_id res chain seq x y z
N MET A 1 20.39 -38.30 6.94
CA MET A 1 20.20 -39.17 8.13
C MET A 1 18.83 -38.89 8.73
N VAL A 2 18.15 -39.90 9.25
CA VAL A 2 16.85 -39.76 9.95
C VAL A 2 17.13 -39.26 11.37
N THR A 3 16.37 -38.29 11.87
CA THR A 3 16.59 -37.70 13.21
C THR A 3 16.19 -38.65 14.34
N LYS A 4 16.85 -38.55 15.50
CA LYS A 4 16.53 -39.39 16.68
C LYS A 4 15.15 -39.09 17.23
N GLU A 5 14.70 -37.83 17.13
CA GLU A 5 13.35 -37.38 17.54
C GLU A 5 12.25 -38.04 16.70
N PHE A 6 12.44 -38.12 15.38
CA PHE A 6 11.51 -38.80 14.47
C PHE A 6 11.36 -40.28 14.81
N LEU A 7 12.50 -40.97 15.05
CA LEU A 7 12.49 -42.39 15.40
C LEU A 7 11.78 -42.63 16.74
N LYS A 8 11.98 -41.76 17.74
CA LYS A 8 11.25 -41.85 19.02
C LYS A 8 9.74 -41.71 18.83
N GLY A 9 9.29 -40.73 18.04
CA GLY A 9 7.87 -40.56 17.74
C GLY A 9 7.26 -41.74 16.98
N LEU A 10 7.99 -42.28 16.00
CA LEU A 10 7.57 -43.47 15.24
C LEU A 10 7.45 -44.70 16.13
N PHE A 11 8.39 -44.92 17.04
CA PHE A 11 8.41 -46.06 17.95
C PHE A 11 7.30 -45.97 19.00
N GLN A 12 7.01 -44.78 19.52
CA GLN A 12 5.87 -44.53 20.40
C GLN A 12 4.54 -44.80 19.70
N ALA A 13 4.35 -44.29 18.48
CA ALA A 13 3.13 -44.52 17.70
C ALA A 13 2.87 -45.99 17.36
N ARG A 14 3.93 -46.83 17.36
CA ARG A 14 3.87 -48.27 17.09
C ARG A 14 3.96 -49.13 18.34
N ASN A 15 3.87 -48.54 19.54
CA ASN A 15 3.89 -49.22 20.83
C ASN A 15 5.14 -50.11 21.03
N LEU A 16 6.30 -49.62 20.61
CA LEU A 16 7.58 -50.24 20.97
C LEU A 16 7.93 -49.87 22.41
N SER A 17 8.36 -50.86 23.18
CA SER A 17 8.95 -50.65 24.49
C SER A 17 10.34 -50.00 24.37
N GLU A 18 10.78 -49.32 25.42
CA GLU A 18 12.10 -48.69 25.48
C GLU A 18 13.24 -49.70 25.20
N ALA A 19 13.06 -50.94 25.68
CA ALA A 19 13.98 -52.04 25.46
C ALA A 19 14.05 -52.53 24.00
N GLU A 20 12.96 -52.43 23.24
CA GLU A 20 12.92 -52.74 21.80
C GLU A 20 13.49 -51.58 20.98
N ALA A 21 13.12 -50.34 21.31
CA ALA A 21 13.61 -49.13 20.66
C ALA A 21 15.13 -49.01 20.69
N GLU A 22 15.75 -49.27 21.86
CA GLU A 22 17.20 -49.18 22.05
C GLU A 22 17.97 -50.19 21.17
N VAL A 23 17.41 -51.38 20.99
CA VAL A 23 18.02 -52.40 20.13
C VAL A 23 17.90 -51.99 18.65
N VAL A 24 16.78 -51.38 18.24
CA VAL A 24 16.59 -50.87 16.87
C VAL A 24 17.52 -49.68 16.59
N PHE A 25 17.70 -48.75 17.54
CA PHE A 25 18.63 -47.62 17.38
C PHE A 25 20.05 -48.11 17.07
N ARG A 26 20.56 -49.05 17.86
CA ARG A 26 21.92 -49.59 17.69
C ARG A 26 22.06 -50.46 16.44
N ALA A 27 20.99 -51.13 16.01
CA ALA A 27 20.98 -51.86 14.75
C ALA A 27 20.96 -50.93 13.53
N LEU A 28 20.33 -49.76 13.61
CA LEU A 28 20.37 -48.73 12.57
C LEU A 28 21.74 -48.03 12.47
N GLU A 29 22.55 -48.08 13.53
CA GLU A 29 23.97 -47.66 13.55
C GLU A 29 24.93 -48.76 13.01
N GLU A 30 24.40 -49.77 12.30
CA GLU A 30 25.15 -50.89 11.69
C GLU A 30 25.96 -51.76 12.68
N LYS A 31 25.63 -51.72 13.98
CA LYS A 31 26.28 -52.59 14.98
C LYS A 31 25.83 -54.04 14.83
N SER A 32 26.76 -54.98 15.01
CA SER A 32 26.45 -56.42 15.01
C SER A 32 25.61 -56.82 16.23
N ILE A 33 24.87 -57.93 16.13
CA ILE A 33 24.03 -58.46 17.21
C ILE A 33 24.89 -58.74 18.46
N GLU A 34 26.12 -59.20 18.27
CA GLU A 34 27.08 -59.50 19.32
C GLU A 34 27.60 -58.23 20.01
N ALA A 35 27.80 -57.14 19.26
CA ALA A 35 28.18 -55.84 19.81
C ALA A 35 27.04 -55.21 20.62
N ILE A 36 25.81 -55.27 20.10
CA ILE A 36 24.61 -54.78 20.80
C ILE A 36 24.37 -55.56 22.09
N ALA A 37 24.53 -56.89 22.06
CA ALA A 37 24.42 -57.75 23.23
C ALA A 37 25.42 -57.37 24.33
N LYS A 38 26.67 -57.10 23.95
CA LYS A 38 27.74 -56.70 24.86
C LYS A 38 27.49 -55.31 25.48
N GLU A 39 27.03 -54.35 24.69
CA GLU A 39 26.75 -52.99 25.16
C GLU A 39 25.53 -52.93 26.09
N LEU A 40 24.46 -53.67 25.76
CA LEU A 40 23.23 -53.70 26.55
C LEU A 40 23.24 -54.73 27.68
N LYS A 41 24.34 -55.49 27.84
CA LYS A 41 24.50 -56.56 28.84
C LYS A 41 23.36 -57.60 28.80
N ILE A 42 22.94 -57.98 27.60
CA ILE A 42 21.89 -58.98 27.36
C ILE A 42 22.41 -60.10 26.44
N SER A 43 21.73 -61.24 26.39
CA SER A 43 22.13 -62.34 25.50
C SER A 43 21.86 -61.97 24.03
N ALA A 44 22.70 -62.48 23.11
CA ALA A 44 22.48 -62.33 21.67
C ALA A 44 21.10 -62.89 21.23
N ASN A 45 20.59 -63.89 21.94
CA ASN A 45 19.25 -64.42 21.70
C ASN A 45 18.14 -63.43 22.10
N ALA A 46 18.32 -62.69 23.21
CA ALA A 46 17.41 -61.62 23.61
C ALA A 46 17.43 -60.44 22.63
N VAL A 47 18.59 -60.08 22.08
CA VAL A 47 18.71 -59.05 21.01
C VAL A 47 17.90 -59.47 19.77
N ARG A 48 18.06 -60.71 19.30
CA ARG A 48 17.31 -61.23 18.15
C ARG A 48 15.80 -61.26 18.40
N LYS A 49 15.38 -61.67 19.60
CA LYS A 49 13.95 -61.70 19.98
C LYS A 49 13.35 -60.29 19.96
N ARG A 50 14.02 -59.30 20.57
CA ARG A 50 13.58 -57.90 20.61
C ARG A 50 13.57 -57.25 19.22
N LEU A 51 14.55 -57.54 18.36
CA LEU A 51 14.52 -57.09 16.96
C LEU A 51 13.36 -57.72 16.19
N GLY A 52 13.10 -59.01 16.42
CA GLY A 52 11.95 -59.70 15.82
C GLY A 52 10.62 -59.05 16.17
N GLU A 53 10.39 -58.83 17.46
CA GLU A 53 9.19 -58.15 17.98
C GLU A 53 9.08 -56.72 17.46
N ALA A 54 10.19 -55.97 17.40
CA ALA A 54 10.22 -54.63 16.83
C ALA A 54 9.90 -54.62 15.33
N TYR A 55 10.47 -55.55 14.54
CA TYR A 55 10.16 -55.65 13.11
C TYR A 55 8.70 -55.98 12.84
N ASP A 56 8.09 -56.83 13.67
CA ASP A 56 6.69 -57.19 13.54
C ASP A 56 5.78 -56.00 13.89
N LYS A 57 6.08 -55.24 14.96
CA LYS A 57 5.36 -54.01 15.32
C LYS A 57 5.52 -52.89 14.28
N LEU A 58 6.68 -52.82 13.63
CA LEU A 58 6.97 -51.87 12.55
C LEU A 58 6.44 -52.34 11.18
N GLY A 59 5.85 -53.54 11.11
CA GLY A 59 5.19 -54.05 9.90
C GLY A 59 6.16 -54.42 8.77
N VAL A 60 7.38 -54.90 9.10
CA VAL A 60 8.38 -55.28 8.09
C VAL A 60 8.10 -56.68 7.54
N PRO A 61 7.72 -56.83 6.25
CA PRO A 61 7.31 -58.12 5.71
C PRO A 61 8.48 -59.04 5.33
N GLY A 62 8.32 -60.34 5.64
CA GLY A 62 9.18 -61.44 5.17
C GLY A 62 9.87 -62.27 6.28
N ARG A 63 10.39 -63.45 5.92
CA ARG A 63 11.21 -64.32 6.77
C ARG A 63 12.60 -64.47 6.13
N GLY A 64 13.66 -63.97 6.76
CA GLY A 64 15.03 -64.14 6.27
C GLY A 64 15.98 -62.94 6.46
N PRO A 65 17.26 -63.07 6.07
CA PRO A 65 18.26 -62.02 6.10
C PRO A 65 17.88 -60.88 5.15
N GLY A 66 17.84 -59.64 5.65
CA GLY A 66 17.42 -58.45 4.88
C GLY A 66 16.33 -57.59 5.53
N LYS A 67 15.80 -57.98 6.70
CA LYS A 67 14.79 -57.18 7.43
C LYS A 67 15.28 -55.76 7.80
N LEU A 68 16.56 -55.62 8.17
CA LEU A 68 17.14 -54.32 8.51
C LEU A 68 17.15 -53.36 7.31
N ALA A 69 17.55 -53.83 6.13
CA ALA A 69 17.58 -53.02 4.91
C ALA A 69 16.16 -52.58 4.49
N LYS A 70 15.17 -53.48 4.61
CA LYS A 70 13.76 -53.13 4.40
C LYS A 70 13.24 -52.12 5.41
N LEU A 71 13.63 -52.26 6.68
CA LEU A 71 13.29 -51.29 7.71
C LEU A 71 13.89 -49.91 7.38
N GLN A 72 15.16 -49.84 6.99
CA GLN A 72 15.81 -48.60 6.55
C GLN A 72 15.08 -47.98 5.36
N GLN A 73 14.63 -48.77 4.40
CA GLN A 73 13.85 -48.30 3.26
C GLN A 73 12.47 -47.75 3.67
N ILE A 74 11.75 -48.45 4.56
CA ILE A 74 10.45 -48.01 5.08
C ILE A 74 10.59 -46.72 5.90
N ILE A 75 11.58 -46.65 6.80
CA ILE A 75 11.85 -45.45 7.59
C ILE A 75 12.24 -44.28 6.68
N SER A 76 13.08 -44.51 5.67
CA SER A 76 13.47 -43.46 4.71
C SER A 76 12.28 -42.96 3.89
N SER A 77 11.42 -43.87 3.42
CA SER A 77 10.18 -43.55 2.72
C SER A 77 9.20 -42.77 3.61
N GLN A 78 9.00 -43.20 4.86
CA GLN A 78 8.11 -42.51 5.80
C GLN A 78 8.65 -41.14 6.21
N TYR A 79 9.97 -41.01 6.39
CA TYR A 79 10.63 -39.73 6.67
C TYR A 79 10.47 -38.74 5.52
N GLN A 80 10.60 -39.20 4.28
CA GLN A 80 10.36 -38.40 3.07
C GLN A 80 8.89 -38.01 2.93
N THR A 81 7.96 -38.85 3.38
CA THR A 81 6.51 -38.57 3.29
C THR A 81 6.03 -37.64 4.42
N GLN A 82 6.73 -37.57 5.55
CA GLN A 82 6.34 -36.76 6.72
C GLN A 82 6.90 -35.32 6.74
N THR A 83 7.73 -34.90 5.77
CA THR A 83 8.39 -33.57 5.80
C THR A 83 8.13 -32.72 4.56
N ILE A 84 6.96 -32.85 3.94
CA ILE A 84 6.54 -31.93 2.88
C ILE A 84 6.11 -30.61 3.53
N GLN A 85 6.87 -29.55 3.30
CA GLN A 85 6.55 -28.20 3.78
C GLN A 85 5.60 -27.53 2.80
N ARG A 86 4.46 -27.07 3.28
CA ARG A 86 3.46 -26.39 2.44
C ARG A 86 3.72 -24.90 2.45
N VAL A 87 4.12 -24.37 1.30
CA VAL A 87 4.50 -22.97 1.15
C VAL A 87 3.42 -22.23 0.38
N LEU A 88 2.89 -21.18 0.99
CA LEU A 88 1.93 -20.28 0.36
C LEU A 88 2.66 -19.05 -0.18
N ILE A 89 2.53 -18.78 -1.47
CA ILE A 89 3.15 -17.62 -2.13
C ILE A 89 2.06 -16.58 -2.42
N TRP A 90 2.22 -15.39 -1.85
CA TRP A 90 1.42 -14.23 -2.18
C TRP A 90 2.27 -13.25 -3.00
N TRP A 91 1.62 -12.40 -3.79
CA TRP A 91 2.29 -11.52 -4.75
C TRP A 91 1.56 -10.19 -4.91
N SER A 92 2.26 -9.19 -5.47
CA SER A 92 1.72 -7.88 -5.77
C SER A 92 1.77 -7.56 -7.28
N GLY A 93 0.63 -7.20 -7.88
CA GLY A 93 0.54 -6.80 -9.28
C GLY A 93 0.75 -7.94 -10.30
N ASN A 94 0.39 -7.72 -11.56
CA ASN A 94 0.43 -8.80 -12.57
C ASN A 94 1.83 -9.40 -12.77
N ASP A 95 2.87 -8.56 -12.75
CA ASP A 95 4.27 -9.02 -12.83
C ASP A 95 4.65 -9.87 -11.61
N GLY A 96 4.13 -9.52 -10.43
CA GLY A 96 4.35 -10.28 -9.21
C GLY A 96 3.74 -11.69 -9.30
N LYS A 97 2.58 -11.84 -9.95
CA LYS A 97 1.98 -13.17 -10.19
C LYS A 97 2.88 -14.03 -11.07
N GLN A 98 3.32 -13.47 -12.20
CA GLN A 98 4.19 -14.18 -13.13
C GLN A 98 5.50 -14.60 -12.45
N LEU A 99 6.11 -13.71 -11.66
CA LEU A 99 7.32 -14.01 -10.92
C LEU A 99 7.08 -14.99 -9.76
N ALA A 100 5.92 -14.96 -9.11
CA ALA A 100 5.55 -15.96 -8.09
C ALA A 100 5.39 -17.35 -8.70
N ASP A 101 4.76 -17.45 -9.87
CA ASP A 101 4.68 -18.71 -10.63
C ASP A 101 6.07 -19.15 -11.13
N GLY A 102 6.90 -18.22 -11.60
CA GLY A 102 8.30 -18.48 -11.96
C GLY A 102 9.10 -19.02 -10.78
N LEU A 103 8.99 -18.40 -9.61
CA LEU A 103 9.68 -18.82 -8.38
C LEU A 103 9.19 -20.19 -7.90
N LYS A 104 7.88 -20.43 -7.98
CA LYS A 104 7.24 -21.73 -7.73
C LYS A 104 7.81 -22.83 -8.63
N ASN A 105 7.90 -22.57 -9.93
CA ASN A 105 8.29 -23.57 -10.93
C ASN A 105 9.81 -23.78 -11.03
N THR A 106 10.60 -22.92 -10.38
CA THR A 106 12.07 -22.97 -10.41
C THR A 106 12.62 -23.31 -9.02
N ILE A 107 12.96 -22.30 -8.22
CA ILE A 107 13.63 -22.45 -6.92
C ILE A 107 12.78 -23.27 -5.96
N LEU A 108 11.48 -22.98 -5.89
CA LEU A 108 10.55 -23.63 -4.97
C LEU A 108 9.93 -24.91 -5.53
N SER A 109 10.41 -25.41 -6.69
CA SER A 109 10.07 -26.75 -7.18
C SER A 109 10.83 -27.87 -6.44
N TYR A 110 11.39 -27.55 -5.28
CA TYR A 110 12.18 -28.46 -4.45
C TYR A 110 11.33 -29.65 -3.99
N PRO A 111 11.83 -30.90 -4.04
CA PRO A 111 11.00 -32.09 -3.79
C PRO A 111 10.28 -32.16 -2.44
N GLN A 112 10.79 -31.46 -1.42
CA GLN A 112 10.19 -31.41 -0.08
C GLN A 112 9.22 -30.23 0.11
N LEU A 113 8.90 -29.50 -0.96
CA LEU A 113 7.98 -28.37 -0.92
C LEU A 113 6.71 -28.67 -1.71
N GLU A 114 5.57 -28.36 -1.11
CA GLU A 114 4.31 -28.22 -1.81
C GLU A 114 3.98 -26.73 -1.89
N THR A 115 4.15 -26.14 -3.06
CA THR A 115 4.06 -24.68 -3.24
C THR A 115 2.79 -24.28 -3.97
N ARG A 116 2.05 -23.34 -3.36
CA ARG A 116 0.80 -22.82 -3.91
C ARG A 116 0.86 -21.31 -4.00
N VAL A 117 0.60 -20.78 -5.19
CA VAL A 117 0.45 -19.34 -5.41
C VAL A 117 -0.99 -18.97 -5.12
N CYS A 118 -1.19 -17.99 -4.24
CA CYS A 118 -2.49 -17.42 -3.95
C CYS A 118 -3.05 -16.72 -5.18
N THR A 119 -4.34 -16.85 -5.40
CA THR A 119 -5.07 -15.96 -6.30
C THR A 119 -5.35 -14.68 -5.51
N LEU A 120 -4.40 -13.74 -5.49
CA LEU A 120 -4.67 -12.41 -4.96
C LEU A 120 -5.52 -11.65 -5.97
N ASP A 121 -6.83 -11.83 -5.88
CA ASP A 121 -7.76 -10.88 -6.45
C ASP A 121 -8.15 -9.85 -5.37
N PRO A 122 -7.61 -8.61 -5.43
CA PRO A 122 -7.96 -7.54 -4.49
C PRO A 122 -9.44 -7.12 -4.56
N VAL A 123 -10.23 -7.58 -5.53
CA VAL A 123 -11.67 -7.28 -5.67
C VAL A 123 -12.54 -8.16 -4.75
N ALA A 124 -12.04 -9.32 -4.31
CA ALA A 124 -12.86 -10.38 -3.72
C ALA A 124 -12.96 -10.34 -2.17
N GLY A 125 -12.95 -9.16 -1.55
CA GLY A 125 -12.78 -8.90 -0.10
C GLY A 125 -13.21 -9.98 0.91
N LYS A 126 -14.40 -10.59 0.79
CA LYS A 126 -14.87 -11.69 1.68
C LYS A 126 -14.48 -13.10 1.24
N ALA A 127 -14.40 -13.38 -0.07
CA ALA A 127 -13.98 -14.68 -0.60
C ALA A 127 -12.47 -14.88 -0.46
N TRP A 128 -11.70 -13.80 -0.62
CA TRP A 128 -10.25 -13.77 -0.37
C TRP A 128 -9.91 -14.18 1.06
N GLN A 129 -10.58 -13.57 2.06
CA GLN A 129 -10.29 -13.88 3.45
C GLN A 129 -10.58 -15.36 3.77
N GLN A 130 -11.70 -15.91 3.27
CA GLN A 130 -12.04 -17.31 3.50
C GLN A 130 -11.08 -18.27 2.77
N GLU A 131 -10.72 -17.99 1.52
CA GLU A 131 -9.80 -18.82 0.74
C GLU A 131 -8.38 -18.78 1.31
N VAL A 132 -7.90 -17.58 1.69
CA VAL A 132 -6.62 -17.40 2.35
C VAL A 132 -6.63 -18.06 3.71
N GLU A 133 -7.66 -17.89 4.54
CA GLU A 133 -7.77 -18.59 5.83
C GLU A 133 -7.78 -20.12 5.67
N GLN A 134 -8.47 -20.65 4.65
CA GLN A 134 -8.45 -22.08 4.35
C GLN A 134 -7.07 -22.55 3.87
N SER A 135 -6.38 -21.73 3.08
CA SER A 135 -5.03 -22.02 2.58
C SER A 135 -3.99 -21.92 3.70
N LEU A 136 -4.13 -20.96 4.61
CA LEU A 136 -3.28 -20.76 5.79
C LEU A 136 -3.40 -21.90 6.78
N LYS A 137 -4.59 -22.46 6.98
CA LYS A 137 -4.77 -23.68 7.82
C LYS A 137 -3.95 -24.87 7.33
N LYS A 138 -3.55 -24.86 6.06
CA LYS A 138 -2.79 -25.93 5.40
C LYS A 138 -1.37 -25.52 5.04
N ALA A 139 -0.94 -24.30 5.35
CA ALA A 139 0.40 -23.82 5.02
C ALA A 139 1.28 -23.80 6.27
N ASP A 140 2.55 -24.15 6.09
CA ASP A 140 3.55 -24.17 7.14
C ASP A 140 4.46 -22.91 7.04
N PHE A 141 4.58 -22.33 5.84
CA PHE A 141 5.38 -21.15 5.55
C PHE A 141 4.71 -20.22 4.53
N THR A 142 4.99 -18.91 4.59
CA THR A 142 4.48 -17.93 3.62
C THR A 142 5.58 -17.08 2.98
N ILE A 143 5.47 -16.84 1.68
CA ILE A 143 6.40 -16.03 0.89
C ILE A 143 5.63 -14.91 0.21
N GLY A 144 6.10 -13.67 0.35
CA GLY A 144 5.54 -12.51 -0.35
C GLY A 144 6.45 -12.01 -1.45
N CYS A 145 6.06 -12.19 -2.71
CA CYS A 145 6.79 -11.67 -3.86
C CYS A 145 6.38 -10.21 -4.13
N LEU A 146 7.29 -9.27 -3.90
CA LEU A 146 7.06 -7.85 -4.13
C LEU A 146 7.87 -7.32 -5.30
N THR A 147 7.17 -6.70 -6.24
CA THR A 147 7.71 -5.99 -7.39
C THR A 147 7.82 -4.49 -7.11
N SER A 148 8.51 -3.76 -7.99
CA SER A 148 8.81 -2.34 -7.81
C SER A 148 7.56 -1.49 -7.50
N SER A 149 7.70 -0.56 -6.56
CA SER A 149 6.69 0.43 -6.14
C SER A 149 5.46 -0.13 -5.40
N MET A 150 5.49 -1.39 -4.95
CA MET A 150 4.34 -2.03 -4.29
C MET A 150 4.38 -1.96 -2.76
N SER A 151 5.51 -1.59 -2.15
CA SER A 151 5.63 -1.53 -0.67
C SER A 151 4.80 -0.42 -0.02
N GLU A 152 4.40 0.59 -0.78
CA GLU A 152 3.53 1.67 -0.31
C GLU A 152 2.03 1.33 -0.48
N ASN A 153 1.69 0.24 -1.20
CA ASN A 153 0.32 -0.14 -1.45
C ASN A 153 -0.39 -0.56 -0.13
N PRO A 154 -1.51 0.09 0.26
CA PRO A 154 -2.19 -0.22 1.52
C PRO A 154 -2.69 -1.67 1.62
N TRP A 155 -3.10 -2.27 0.52
CA TRP A 155 -3.55 -3.67 0.48
C TRP A 155 -2.39 -4.65 0.66
N VAL A 156 -1.23 -4.36 0.08
CA VAL A 156 0.01 -5.14 0.28
C VAL A 156 0.46 -5.06 1.74
N ASN A 157 0.40 -3.87 2.35
CA ASN A 157 0.70 -3.67 3.76
C ASN A 157 -0.28 -4.43 4.67
N PHE A 158 -1.57 -4.41 4.35
CA PHE A 158 -2.59 -5.19 5.06
C PHE A 158 -2.34 -6.69 4.95
N ALA A 159 -2.11 -7.21 3.74
CA ALA A 159 -1.87 -8.63 3.51
C ALA A 159 -0.60 -9.11 4.23
N ALA A 160 0.50 -8.36 4.13
CA ALA A 160 1.73 -8.67 4.83
C ALA A 160 1.55 -8.70 6.35
N GLY A 161 0.86 -7.70 6.91
CA GLY A 161 0.55 -7.66 8.35
C GLY A 161 -0.37 -8.80 8.79
N PHE A 162 -1.40 -9.11 8.00
CA PHE A 162 -2.32 -10.21 8.26
C PHE A 162 -1.59 -11.56 8.30
N LEU A 163 -0.63 -11.77 7.41
CA LEU A 163 0.14 -13.03 7.33
C LEU A 163 1.24 -13.12 8.39
N ALA A 164 1.92 -12.02 8.70
CA ALA A 164 2.97 -11.95 9.71
C ALA A 164 2.53 -12.42 11.09
N GLY A 165 1.28 -12.14 11.46
CA GLY A 165 0.74 -12.55 12.75
C GLY A 165 0.35 -14.03 12.86
N ARG A 166 0.50 -14.84 11.81
CA ARG A 166 -0.08 -16.20 11.74
C ARG A 166 0.91 -17.30 11.39
N LEU A 167 1.83 -17.04 10.46
CA LEU A 167 2.82 -18.02 10.02
C LEU A 167 4.18 -17.35 9.86
N ASN A 168 5.24 -18.17 9.87
CA ASN A 168 6.55 -17.69 9.47
C ASN A 168 6.46 -17.14 8.04
N ASN A 169 6.93 -15.91 7.87
CA ASN A 169 6.85 -15.21 6.61
C ASN A 169 8.21 -14.68 6.18
N ARG A 170 8.37 -14.57 4.86
CA ARG A 170 9.48 -13.83 4.27
C ARG A 170 9.02 -13.05 3.06
N VAL A 171 9.44 -11.80 2.99
CA VAL A 171 9.21 -10.95 1.83
C VAL A 171 10.37 -11.12 0.86
N VAL A 172 10.09 -11.60 -0.36
CA VAL A 172 11.04 -11.70 -1.45
C VAL A 172 10.92 -10.44 -2.31
N ARG A 173 11.96 -9.62 -2.28
CA ARG A 173 12.07 -8.37 -3.04
C ARG A 173 12.55 -8.69 -4.45
N LEU A 174 11.80 -8.27 -5.45
CA LEU A 174 12.10 -8.47 -6.87
C LEU A 174 12.33 -7.09 -7.49
N GLY A 175 13.45 -6.47 -7.13
CA GLY A 175 13.78 -5.09 -7.51
C GLY A 175 13.11 -4.00 -6.66
N GLU A 176 12.38 -4.38 -5.60
CA GLU A 176 11.69 -3.43 -4.72
C GLU A 176 12.54 -2.95 -3.54
N LYS A 177 12.45 -1.65 -3.24
CA LYS A 177 12.98 -1.07 -2.00
C LYS A 177 11.83 -0.90 -1.01
N LEU A 178 11.81 -1.72 0.04
CA LEU A 178 10.74 -1.70 1.03
C LEU A 178 10.68 -0.36 1.77
N ARG A 179 9.49 0.20 1.84
CA ARG A 179 9.16 1.45 2.55
C ARG A 179 8.02 1.22 3.54
N GLY A 180 7.74 2.22 4.38
CA GLY A 180 6.64 2.19 5.34
C GLY A 180 6.74 1.04 6.34
N VAL A 181 5.61 0.38 6.62
CA VAL A 181 5.51 -0.73 7.59
C VAL A 181 6.36 -1.93 7.16
N LEU A 182 6.49 -2.16 5.86
CA LEU A 182 7.28 -3.26 5.30
C LEU A 182 8.79 -3.04 5.40
N ALA A 183 9.26 -1.81 5.66
CA ALA A 183 10.69 -1.55 5.83
C ALA A 183 11.30 -2.31 7.02
N GLN A 184 10.48 -2.68 8.02
CA GLN A 184 10.91 -3.49 9.17
C GLN A 184 10.64 -4.99 9.01
N SER A 185 10.07 -5.41 7.87
CA SER A 185 9.78 -6.83 7.63
C SER A 185 11.07 -7.62 7.34
N SER A 186 11.09 -8.88 7.74
CA SER A 186 12.17 -9.78 7.36
C SER A 186 12.07 -10.08 5.88
N SER A 187 13.02 -9.54 5.11
CA SER A 187 13.02 -9.61 3.66
C SER A 187 14.32 -10.16 3.11
N ILE A 188 14.22 -10.75 1.93
CA ILE A 188 15.36 -11.22 1.14
C ILE A 188 15.30 -10.63 -0.26
N ASP A 189 16.43 -10.54 -0.92
CA ASP A 189 16.58 -10.17 -2.31
C ASP A 189 16.40 -11.41 -3.20
N GLY A 190 15.30 -11.47 -3.94
CA GLY A 190 15.01 -12.56 -4.88
C GLY A 190 15.89 -12.58 -6.12
N THR A 191 16.73 -11.55 -6.32
CA THR A 191 17.75 -11.52 -7.38
C THR A 191 19.09 -12.08 -6.91
N SER A 192 19.26 -12.30 -5.61
CA SER A 192 20.49 -12.84 -5.02
C SER A 192 20.39 -14.35 -4.84
N GLN A 193 21.30 -15.08 -5.48
CA GLN A 193 21.40 -16.54 -5.35
C GLN A 193 21.61 -16.96 -3.88
N GLN A 194 22.53 -16.29 -3.19
CA GLN A 194 22.89 -16.60 -1.80
C GLN A 194 21.71 -16.41 -0.83
N GLU A 195 20.83 -15.44 -1.10
CA GLU A 195 19.66 -15.21 -0.25
C GLU A 195 18.53 -16.20 -0.52
N LEU A 196 18.37 -16.65 -1.78
CA LEU A 196 17.47 -17.74 -2.12
C LEU A 196 17.91 -19.08 -1.51
N GLU A 197 19.22 -19.33 -1.42
CA GLU A 197 19.78 -20.48 -0.70
C GLU A 197 19.39 -20.46 0.78
N LYS A 198 19.53 -19.30 1.43
CA LYS A 198 19.11 -19.10 2.82
C LYS A 198 17.61 -19.31 3.00
N LEU A 199 16.79 -18.79 2.07
CA LEU A 199 15.33 -18.99 2.10
C LEU A 199 14.97 -20.47 1.99
N LEU A 200 15.55 -21.19 1.03
CA LEU A 200 15.25 -22.60 0.85
C LEU A 200 15.67 -23.42 2.06
N GLN A 201 16.85 -23.13 2.62
CA GLN A 201 17.34 -23.75 3.85
C GLN A 201 16.40 -23.49 5.03
N GLU A 202 15.92 -22.25 5.19
CA GLU A 202 14.99 -21.85 6.25
C GLU A 202 13.64 -22.57 6.13
N ILE A 203 13.09 -22.69 4.92
CA ILE A 203 11.78 -23.35 4.71
C ILE A 203 11.91 -24.86 4.96
N THR A 204 12.95 -25.49 4.43
CA THR A 204 13.07 -26.96 4.41
C THR A 204 13.79 -27.54 5.62
N ASN A 205 14.45 -26.72 6.43
CA ASN A 205 15.43 -27.15 7.44
C ASN A 205 16.46 -28.14 6.86
N SER A 206 16.79 -28.01 5.58
CA SER A 206 17.73 -28.91 4.89
C SER A 206 19.19 -28.56 5.19
N GLU A 207 20.09 -29.51 4.91
CA GLU A 207 21.53 -29.26 4.97
C GLU A 207 21.92 -28.16 3.98
N GLN A 208 22.71 -27.18 4.43
CA GLN A 208 23.13 -26.02 3.66
C GLN A 208 23.66 -26.37 2.27
N GLN A 209 24.42 -27.47 2.15
CA GLN A 209 25.00 -27.93 0.90
C GLN A 209 23.94 -28.33 -0.14
N LYS A 210 22.83 -28.96 0.29
CA LYS A 210 21.77 -29.41 -0.61
C LYS A 210 20.91 -28.24 -1.12
N ALA A 211 20.63 -27.27 -0.26
CA ALA A 211 19.93 -26.05 -0.66
C ALA A 211 20.76 -25.28 -1.69
N LYS A 212 22.07 -25.17 -1.45
CA LYS A 212 23.02 -24.53 -2.36
C LYS A 212 23.05 -25.19 -3.74
N GLU A 213 23.28 -26.49 -3.81
CA GLU A 213 23.33 -27.24 -5.08
C GLU A 213 22.03 -27.11 -5.88
N TRP A 214 20.88 -27.13 -5.19
CA TRP A 214 19.58 -26.98 -5.85
C TRP A 214 19.36 -25.58 -6.43
N VAL A 215 19.65 -24.55 -5.63
CA VAL A 215 19.52 -23.16 -6.10
C VAL A 215 20.48 -22.91 -7.24
N GLU A 216 21.75 -23.31 -7.14
CA GLU A 216 22.74 -23.23 -8.23
C GLU A 216 22.21 -23.86 -9.52
N PHE A 217 21.62 -25.05 -9.43
CA PHE A 217 21.05 -25.75 -10.59
C PHE A 217 19.86 -25.01 -11.23
N LYS A 218 18.97 -24.43 -10.42
CA LYS A 218 17.73 -23.77 -10.90
C LYS A 218 17.89 -22.27 -11.17
N PHE A 219 18.95 -21.63 -10.68
CA PHE A 219 19.11 -20.19 -10.71
C PHE A 219 19.17 -19.63 -12.13
N THR A 220 19.80 -20.33 -13.08
CA THR A 220 19.84 -19.91 -14.49
C THR A 220 18.44 -19.84 -15.11
N GLN A 221 17.53 -20.75 -14.74
CA GLN A 221 16.15 -20.71 -15.21
C GLN A 221 15.40 -19.55 -14.55
N TRP A 222 15.60 -19.35 -13.24
CA TRP A 222 15.02 -18.23 -12.51
C TRP A 222 15.47 -16.87 -13.04
N GLN A 223 16.75 -16.73 -13.42
CA GLN A 223 17.28 -15.51 -14.02
C GLN A 223 16.60 -15.16 -15.35
N LYS A 224 16.20 -16.16 -16.15
CA LYS A 224 15.46 -15.94 -17.39
C LYS A 224 14.06 -15.38 -17.08
N GLU A 225 13.36 -15.96 -16.10
CA GLU A 225 12.06 -15.44 -15.64
C GLU A 225 12.19 -13.98 -15.14
N LEU A 226 13.24 -13.68 -14.37
CA LEU A 226 13.55 -12.31 -13.90
C LEU A 226 13.90 -11.34 -15.04
N ALA A 227 14.46 -11.82 -16.15
CA ALA A 227 14.81 -10.99 -17.31
C ALA A 227 13.61 -10.73 -18.24
N CYS A 228 12.60 -11.59 -18.21
CA CYS A 228 11.36 -11.42 -18.96
C CYS A 228 10.45 -10.32 -18.37
N VAL A 229 10.73 -9.85 -17.16
CA VAL A 229 9.99 -8.75 -16.52
C VAL A 229 10.71 -7.42 -16.79
N PRO A 230 10.01 -6.36 -17.24
CA PRO A 230 10.63 -5.06 -17.50
C PRO A 230 11.36 -4.51 -16.27
N LYS A 231 12.65 -4.20 -16.41
CA LYS A 231 13.52 -3.76 -15.30
C LYS A 231 13.59 -2.24 -15.08
N GLU A 232 12.85 -1.45 -15.85
CA GLU A 232 12.93 0.01 -15.74
C GLU A 232 11.83 0.59 -14.85
N PRO A 233 12.16 1.60 -14.02
CA PRO A 233 11.16 2.42 -13.37
C PRO A 233 10.41 3.16 -14.49
N ILE A 234 9.15 2.75 -14.68
CA ILE A 234 8.11 3.34 -15.54
C ILE A 234 8.53 4.71 -16.08
N SER A 235 9.18 4.70 -17.25
CA SER A 235 9.39 5.93 -18.01
C SER A 235 8.05 6.33 -18.61
N SER A 236 7.65 7.56 -18.29
CA SER A 236 6.51 8.27 -18.86
C SER A 236 6.56 8.25 -20.39
N ASN A 237 5.66 7.51 -21.02
CA ASN A 237 4.63 8.04 -21.93
C ASN A 237 3.95 6.85 -22.64
N ASP A 238 2.62 6.89 -22.67
CA ASP A 238 1.64 5.99 -23.31
C ASP A 238 1.15 4.69 -22.64
N ASP A 239 1.94 3.87 -21.93
CA ASP A 239 1.45 2.51 -21.57
C ASP A 239 0.80 2.34 -20.19
N GLY A 240 0.81 3.35 -19.31
CA GLY A 240 0.25 3.26 -17.96
C GLY A 240 -1.27 3.32 -17.93
N ILE A 241 -1.85 4.28 -18.66
CA ILE A 241 -3.30 4.46 -18.74
C ILE A 241 -3.93 3.30 -19.52
N SER A 242 -3.31 2.86 -20.62
CA SER A 242 -3.76 1.70 -21.39
C SER A 242 -3.87 0.44 -20.52
N ARG A 243 -2.83 0.12 -19.74
CA ARG A 243 -2.86 -1.00 -18.78
C ARG A 243 -3.89 -0.83 -17.66
N ALA A 244 -4.08 0.38 -17.15
CA ALA A 244 -5.11 0.66 -16.16
C ALA A 244 -6.53 0.48 -16.75
N LEU A 245 -6.74 0.91 -17.98
CA LEU A 245 -8.00 0.73 -18.71
C LEU A 245 -8.29 -0.74 -18.99
N ASP A 246 -7.28 -1.52 -19.35
CA ASP A 246 -7.39 -2.96 -19.52
C ASP A 246 -7.72 -3.66 -18.19
N SER A 247 -7.09 -3.25 -17.09
CA SER A 247 -7.40 -3.76 -15.75
C SER A 247 -8.81 -3.39 -15.29
N ILE A 248 -9.30 -2.19 -15.62
CA ILE A 248 -10.68 -1.78 -15.33
C ILE A 248 -11.66 -2.57 -16.17
N LYS A 249 -11.34 -2.86 -17.43
CA LYS A 249 -12.15 -3.69 -18.31
C LYS A 249 -12.22 -5.13 -17.82
N GLU A 250 -11.10 -5.68 -17.32
CA GLU A 250 -11.06 -6.98 -16.68
C GLU A 250 -11.90 -6.99 -15.38
N THR A 251 -11.81 -5.94 -14.58
CA THR A 251 -12.64 -5.73 -13.38
C THR A 251 -14.14 -5.69 -13.73
N GLU A 252 -14.52 -4.98 -14.80
CA GLU A 252 -15.91 -4.93 -15.28
C GLU A 252 -16.42 -6.33 -15.64
N ASN A 253 -15.60 -7.16 -16.29
CA ASN A 253 -15.94 -8.54 -16.63
C ASN A 253 -16.07 -9.43 -15.37
N CYS A 254 -15.16 -9.29 -14.41
CA CYS A 254 -15.23 -10.01 -13.14
C CYS A 254 -16.47 -9.64 -12.32
N LEU A 255 -16.86 -8.36 -12.31
CA LEU A 255 -18.07 -7.88 -11.65
C LEU A 255 -19.33 -8.43 -12.32
N LYS A 256 -19.38 -8.45 -13.66
CA LYS A 256 -20.46 -9.11 -14.41
C LYS A 256 -20.54 -10.61 -14.14
N ALA A 257 -19.43 -11.26 -13.74
CA ALA A 257 -19.40 -12.66 -13.35
C ALA A 257 -19.74 -12.89 -11.87
N ASN A 258 -19.84 -11.86 -11.04
CA ASN A 258 -20.17 -12.01 -9.62
C ASN A 258 -21.65 -12.40 -9.44
N GLN A 259 -21.93 -13.38 -8.59
CA GLN A 259 -23.29 -13.88 -8.36
C GLN A 259 -24.25 -12.80 -7.84
N TYR A 260 -23.81 -11.98 -6.87
CA TYR A 260 -24.65 -10.94 -6.28
C TYR A 260 -24.92 -9.78 -7.23
N VAL A 261 -23.96 -9.47 -8.11
CA VAL A 261 -24.13 -8.45 -9.15
C VAL A 261 -25.10 -8.96 -10.22
N ARG A 262 -24.99 -10.23 -10.65
CA ARG A 262 -25.90 -10.83 -11.64
C ARG A 262 -27.33 -11.01 -11.15
N GLU A 263 -27.51 -11.34 -9.87
CA GLU A 263 -28.83 -11.65 -9.30
C GLU A 263 -29.53 -10.40 -8.75
N ASN A 264 -28.83 -9.27 -8.60
CA ASN A 264 -29.40 -8.03 -8.06
C ASN A 264 -29.14 -6.85 -9.00
N VAL A 265 -30.18 -6.47 -9.75
CA VAL A 265 -30.17 -5.36 -10.72
C VAL A 265 -29.75 -4.03 -10.10
N CYS A 266 -30.07 -3.77 -8.82
CA CYS A 266 -29.64 -2.53 -8.17
C CYS A 266 -28.12 -2.52 -7.92
N PHE A 267 -27.55 -3.67 -7.52
CA PHE A 267 -26.11 -3.82 -7.37
C PHE A 267 -25.40 -3.74 -8.72
N GLU A 268 -25.96 -4.37 -9.75
CA GLU A 268 -25.49 -4.24 -11.13
C GLU A 268 -25.40 -2.77 -11.55
N LEU A 269 -26.49 -2.02 -11.42
CA LEU A 269 -26.56 -0.63 -11.84
C LEU A 269 -25.60 0.26 -11.04
N ILE A 270 -25.53 0.14 -9.71
CA ILE A 270 -24.67 0.99 -8.89
C ILE A 270 -23.19 0.70 -9.18
N ILE A 271 -22.80 -0.58 -9.19
CA ILE A 271 -21.39 -0.97 -9.28
C ILE A 271 -20.88 -0.86 -10.72
N LEU A 272 -21.62 -1.37 -11.70
CA LEU A 272 -21.18 -1.28 -13.10
C LEU A 272 -21.18 0.15 -13.60
N ASN A 273 -22.15 1.00 -13.22
CA ASN A 273 -22.10 2.41 -13.61
C ASN A 273 -20.89 3.11 -13.01
N SER A 274 -20.58 2.86 -11.74
CA SER A 274 -19.40 3.45 -11.07
C SER A 274 -18.09 3.07 -11.78
N VAL A 275 -17.92 1.79 -12.12
CA VAL A 275 -16.73 1.31 -12.83
C VAL A 275 -16.68 1.84 -14.27
N THR A 276 -17.82 1.88 -14.95
CA THR A 276 -17.94 2.45 -16.30
C THR A 276 -17.61 3.94 -16.33
N GLU A 277 -18.03 4.68 -15.30
CA GLU A 277 -17.77 6.10 -15.13
C GLU A 277 -16.28 6.35 -14.87
N ILE A 278 -15.65 5.58 -13.98
CA ILE A 278 -14.18 5.63 -13.76
C ILE A 278 -13.43 5.37 -15.06
N ARG A 279 -13.84 4.35 -15.83
CA ARG A 279 -13.22 4.05 -17.13
C ARG A 279 -13.35 5.22 -18.10
N HIS A 280 -14.54 5.82 -18.21
CA HIS A 280 -14.77 6.98 -19.07
C HIS A 280 -13.94 8.20 -18.65
N GLN A 281 -13.86 8.46 -17.34
CA GLN A 281 -13.04 9.55 -16.81
C GLN A 281 -11.58 9.35 -17.18
N LEU A 282 -11.04 8.13 -17.05
CA LEU A 282 -9.66 7.80 -17.39
C LEU A 282 -9.38 7.83 -18.90
N LEU A 283 -10.31 7.37 -19.74
CA LEU A 283 -10.22 7.51 -21.20
C LEU A 283 -10.18 8.99 -21.64
N GLY A 284 -10.79 9.87 -20.84
CA GLY A 284 -10.80 11.31 -21.08
C GLY A 284 -9.58 12.05 -20.54
N VAL A 285 -8.67 11.39 -19.80
CA VAL A 285 -7.46 12.03 -19.26
C VAL A 285 -6.49 12.28 -20.40
N ASN A 286 -6.36 13.53 -20.80
CA ASN A 286 -5.32 14.03 -21.68
C ASN A 286 -4.45 15.05 -20.92
N SER A 287 -4.65 16.34 -21.16
CA SER A 287 -4.20 17.44 -20.32
C SER A 287 -5.18 17.81 -19.21
N ASP A 288 -6.44 17.36 -19.29
CA ASP A 288 -7.51 17.73 -18.36
C ASP A 288 -8.06 16.52 -17.60
N TYR A 289 -8.32 16.69 -16.31
CA TYR A 289 -9.09 15.76 -15.49
C TYR A 289 -10.23 16.49 -14.79
N ARG A 290 -11.44 15.92 -14.75
CA ARG A 290 -12.65 16.60 -14.26
C ARG A 290 -13.35 15.79 -13.20
N ILE A 291 -13.78 16.44 -12.12
CA ILE A 291 -14.58 15.83 -11.05
C ILE A 291 -15.71 16.77 -10.63
N PRO A 292 -16.79 16.26 -10.00
CA PRO A 292 -17.79 17.10 -9.35
C PRO A 292 -17.15 18.07 -8.35
N ALA A 293 -17.53 19.35 -8.43
CA ALA A 293 -16.96 20.42 -7.59
C ALA A 293 -17.08 20.15 -6.08
N VAL A 294 -18.12 19.43 -5.66
CA VAL A 294 -18.34 19.03 -4.25
C VAL A 294 -17.21 18.16 -3.69
N LEU A 295 -16.48 17.44 -4.55
CA LEU A 295 -15.36 16.58 -4.14
C LEU A 295 -14.03 17.35 -4.02
N TYR A 296 -13.96 18.57 -4.56
CA TYR A 296 -12.70 19.33 -4.59
C TYR A 296 -12.09 19.57 -3.20
N PRO A 297 -12.85 20.02 -2.17
CA PRO A 297 -12.27 20.30 -0.86
C PRO A 297 -11.55 19.09 -0.25
N GLN A 298 -12.15 17.89 -0.37
CA GLN A 298 -11.55 16.65 0.13
C GLN A 298 -10.27 16.29 -0.61
N ARG A 299 -10.23 16.50 -1.93
CA ARG A 299 -9.02 16.29 -2.74
C ARG A 299 -7.91 17.27 -2.36
N LEU A 300 -8.25 18.53 -2.13
CA LEU A 300 -7.30 19.54 -1.70
C LEU A 300 -6.69 19.21 -0.33
N ILE A 301 -7.51 18.83 0.65
CA ILE A 301 -7.06 18.40 1.99
C ILE A 301 -6.10 17.20 1.87
N GLN A 302 -6.46 16.20 1.03
CA GLN A 302 -5.61 15.04 0.80
C GLN A 302 -4.24 15.45 0.24
N MET A 303 -4.22 16.29 -0.81
CA MET A 303 -2.98 16.79 -1.42
C MET A 303 -2.11 17.56 -0.41
N GLN A 304 -2.72 18.39 0.43
CA GLN A 304 -2.01 19.15 1.46
C GLN A 304 -1.44 18.25 2.57
N ARG A 305 -2.19 17.26 3.03
CA ARG A 305 -1.75 16.35 4.11
C ARG A 305 -0.67 15.38 3.66
N GLU A 306 -0.93 14.67 2.56
CA GLU A 306 -0.12 13.55 2.11
C GLU A 306 1.10 14.02 1.30
N TRP A 307 0.91 15.06 0.48
CA TRP A 307 1.92 15.48 -0.49
C TRP A 307 2.47 16.89 -0.26
N LYS A 308 2.06 17.55 0.85
CA LYS A 308 2.52 18.89 1.22
C LYS A 308 2.33 19.90 0.08
N ALA A 309 1.17 19.82 -0.57
CA ALA A 309 0.85 20.69 -1.69
C ALA A 309 0.82 22.17 -1.28
N ARG A 310 1.53 23.00 -2.03
CA ARG A 310 1.46 24.46 -1.91
C ARG A 310 0.40 24.98 -2.87
N VAL A 311 -0.44 25.90 -2.41
CA VAL A 311 -1.58 26.39 -3.19
C VAL A 311 -1.43 27.89 -3.45
N THR A 312 -1.53 28.31 -4.70
CA THR A 312 -1.62 29.72 -5.11
C THR A 312 -2.99 29.95 -5.75
N ALA A 313 -3.89 30.68 -5.10
CA ALA A 313 -5.30 30.74 -5.51
C ALA A 313 -5.87 32.16 -5.61
N LEU A 314 -6.82 32.32 -6.53
CA LEU A 314 -7.72 33.47 -6.64
C LEU A 314 -9.13 32.98 -6.29
N ALA A 315 -9.74 33.59 -5.28
CA ALA A 315 -11.02 33.16 -4.71
C ALA A 315 -12.03 34.30 -4.69
N LEU A 316 -13.13 34.16 -5.43
CA LEU A 316 -14.27 35.07 -5.44
C LEU A 316 -15.21 34.72 -4.28
N VAL A 317 -15.18 35.57 -3.25
CA VAL A 317 -15.98 35.39 -2.04
C VAL A 317 -17.47 35.59 -2.38
N ASP A 318 -18.32 34.69 -1.88
CA ASP A 318 -19.78 34.62 -2.06
C ASP A 318 -20.32 34.23 -3.46
N HIS A 319 -19.46 33.96 -4.46
CA HIS A 319 -19.90 33.44 -5.76
C HIS A 319 -19.73 31.92 -5.89
N GLN A 320 -18.61 31.35 -5.42
CA GLN A 320 -18.28 29.94 -5.63
C GLN A 320 -17.61 29.29 -4.42
N GLU A 321 -16.90 30.05 -3.59
CA GLU A 321 -16.23 29.54 -2.38
C GLU A 321 -17.12 29.72 -1.12
N GLN A 322 -17.98 28.75 -0.80
CA GLN A 322 -18.87 28.75 0.39
C GLN A 322 -18.38 27.86 1.56
N PHE A 323 -17.20 27.24 1.44
CA PHE A 323 -16.70 26.18 2.33
C PHE A 323 -16.20 26.64 3.71
N TRP A 324 -16.20 27.94 3.92
CA TRP A 324 -15.43 28.71 4.87
C TRP A 324 -15.76 28.48 6.36
N PRO A 325 -17.03 28.51 6.82
CA PRO A 325 -17.36 28.24 8.22
C PRO A 325 -17.52 26.74 8.55
N GLU A 326 -17.52 25.87 7.54
CA GLU A 326 -17.79 24.46 7.72
C GLU A 326 -16.57 23.67 8.21
N ALA A 327 -16.78 22.44 8.68
CA ALA A 327 -15.68 21.58 9.13
C ALA A 327 -14.59 21.41 8.06
N VAL A 328 -15.00 21.37 6.79
CA VAL A 328 -14.12 21.20 5.64
C VAL A 328 -13.24 22.43 5.37
N GLY A 329 -13.78 23.65 5.49
CA GLY A 329 -12.99 24.88 5.32
C GLY A 329 -11.92 25.04 6.39
N ARG A 330 -12.26 24.74 7.64
CA ARG A 330 -11.30 24.72 8.75
C ARG A 330 -10.21 23.69 8.53
N GLU A 331 -10.56 22.52 8.00
CA GLU A 331 -9.58 21.49 7.69
C GLU A 331 -8.61 21.93 6.59
N ILE A 332 -9.10 22.56 5.50
CA ILE A 332 -8.25 23.15 4.46
C ILE A 332 -7.29 24.19 5.06
N LEU A 333 -7.80 25.04 5.95
CA LEU A 333 -7.00 26.06 6.62
C LEU A 333 -5.90 25.43 7.49
N ASP A 334 -6.23 24.40 8.27
CA ASP A 334 -5.28 23.73 9.17
C ASP A 334 -4.23 22.91 8.43
N THR A 335 -4.54 22.40 7.24
CA THR A 335 -3.60 21.61 6.44
C THR A 335 -2.80 22.44 5.45
N ALA A 336 -3.13 23.72 5.28
CA ALA A 336 -2.45 24.61 4.32
C ALA A 336 -0.96 24.76 4.63
N ASP A 337 -0.14 24.69 3.58
CA ASP A 337 1.28 25.01 3.68
C ASP A 337 1.47 26.52 3.94
N PRO A 338 2.34 26.94 4.88
CA PRO A 338 2.57 28.35 5.21
C PRO A 338 3.04 29.23 4.04
N GLU A 339 3.66 28.62 3.03
CA GLU A 339 4.10 29.33 1.81
C GLU A 339 2.99 29.40 0.74
N SER A 340 1.82 28.82 1.01
CA SER A 340 0.63 29.01 0.17
C SER A 340 0.24 30.48 0.12
N THR A 341 -0.43 30.86 -0.97
CA THR A 341 -0.88 32.22 -1.22
C THR A 341 -2.32 32.23 -1.70
N ARG A 342 -3.14 33.14 -1.17
CA ARG A 342 -4.51 33.33 -1.65
C ARG A 342 -4.87 34.80 -1.78
N VAL A 343 -5.47 35.15 -2.90
CA VAL A 343 -6.08 36.46 -3.14
C VAL A 343 -7.59 36.31 -3.03
N PHE A 344 -8.17 36.94 -2.01
CA PHE A 344 -9.62 36.98 -1.82
C PHE A 344 -10.22 38.20 -2.49
N VAL A 345 -11.23 37.95 -3.31
CA VAL A 345 -11.87 38.96 -4.13
C VAL A 345 -13.29 39.15 -3.62
N PHE A 346 -13.59 40.36 -3.16
CA PHE A 346 -14.89 40.68 -2.57
C PHE A 346 -15.71 41.51 -3.53
N THR A 347 -16.96 41.09 -3.76
CA THR A 347 -17.89 41.82 -4.65
C THR A 347 -18.48 43.03 -3.96
N ARG A 348 -18.91 42.88 -2.71
CA ARG A 348 -19.54 43.96 -1.94
C ARG A 348 -18.80 44.22 -0.63
N PRO A 349 -18.85 45.46 -0.12
CA PRO A 349 -18.25 45.78 1.17
C PRO A 349 -18.82 44.97 2.34
N GLU A 350 -20.11 44.62 2.28
CA GLU A 350 -20.78 43.82 3.31
C GLU A 350 -20.26 42.37 3.36
N ASP A 351 -19.81 41.86 2.22
CA ASP A 351 -19.22 40.52 2.09
C ASP A 351 -17.80 40.50 2.70
N PHE A 352 -17.06 41.59 2.53
CA PHE A 352 -15.78 41.79 3.22
C PHE A 352 -15.97 41.84 4.73
N ASP A 353 -16.92 42.65 5.22
CA ASP A 353 -17.16 42.81 6.66
C ASP A 353 -17.59 41.50 7.33
N ARG A 354 -18.47 40.73 6.68
CA ARG A 354 -18.97 39.44 7.20
C ARG A 354 -17.88 38.38 7.33
N ASN A 355 -16.85 38.43 6.48
CA ASN A 355 -15.79 37.43 6.41
C ASN A 355 -14.45 37.95 6.97
N PHE A 356 -14.43 39.11 7.62
CA PHE A 356 -13.19 39.78 8.04
C PHE A 356 -12.39 38.96 9.06
N GLU A 357 -13.05 38.39 10.07
CA GLU A 357 -12.39 37.56 11.10
C GLU A 357 -11.74 36.34 10.48
N MET A 358 -12.43 35.72 9.53
CA MET A 358 -11.94 34.55 8.82
C MET A 358 -10.77 34.91 7.90
N LEU A 359 -10.85 36.05 7.21
CA LEU A 359 -9.73 36.58 6.44
C LEU A 359 -8.46 36.74 7.31
N LEU A 360 -8.60 37.19 8.55
CA LEU A 360 -7.50 37.26 9.52
C LEU A 360 -7.01 35.88 9.97
N GLU A 361 -7.92 34.92 10.15
CA GLU A 361 -7.57 33.54 10.50
C GLU A 361 -6.72 32.90 9.39
N HIS A 362 -7.11 33.07 8.13
CA HIS A 362 -6.33 32.62 6.98
C HIS A 362 -4.96 33.32 6.91
N ALA A 363 -4.92 34.64 7.12
CA ALA A 363 -3.67 35.40 7.12
C ALA A 363 -2.72 35.02 8.27
N SER A 364 -3.20 34.33 9.30
CA SER A 364 -2.38 33.81 10.39
C SER A 364 -1.62 32.53 10.03
N LYS A 365 -2.07 31.83 8.98
CA LYS A 365 -1.52 30.52 8.58
C LYS A 365 -0.62 30.62 7.36
N TYR A 366 -1.01 31.40 6.36
CA TYR A 366 -0.30 31.50 5.08
C TYR A 366 -0.51 32.89 4.45
N ASN A 367 0.05 33.11 3.25
CA ASN A 367 0.02 34.42 2.63
C ASN A 367 -1.38 34.77 2.07
N VAL A 368 -1.95 35.90 2.49
CA VAL A 368 -3.31 36.34 2.18
C VAL A 368 -3.32 37.78 1.69
N PHE A 369 -4.03 37.98 0.59
CA PHE A 369 -4.28 39.27 -0.03
C PHE A 369 -5.78 39.48 -0.24
N ALA A 370 -6.20 40.73 -0.35
CA ALA A 370 -7.57 41.11 -0.69
C ALA A 370 -7.61 42.09 -1.88
N MET A 371 -8.65 41.95 -2.71
CA MET A 371 -8.96 42.84 -3.84
C MET A 371 -10.49 43.00 -3.96
N SER A 372 -10.97 44.08 -4.59
CA SER A 372 -12.38 44.17 -4.97
C SER A 372 -12.66 43.57 -6.35
N TYR A 373 -13.82 42.95 -6.51
CA TYR A 373 -14.27 42.38 -7.78
C TYR A 373 -14.26 43.40 -8.92
N LYS A 374 -14.62 44.66 -8.62
CA LYS A 374 -14.63 45.75 -9.61
C LYS A 374 -13.25 45.95 -10.25
N VAL A 375 -12.19 45.94 -9.46
CA VAL A 375 -10.80 46.06 -9.93
C VAL A 375 -10.39 44.82 -10.71
N LEU A 376 -10.74 43.63 -10.22
CA LEU A 376 -10.45 42.38 -10.94
C LEU A 376 -11.12 42.39 -12.32
N ALA A 377 -12.40 42.75 -12.39
CA ALA A 377 -13.17 42.77 -13.62
C ALA A 377 -12.72 43.84 -14.61
N SER A 378 -12.22 45.00 -14.15
CA SER A 378 -11.75 46.06 -15.04
C SER A 378 -10.36 45.77 -15.61
N ASN A 379 -9.48 45.14 -14.83
CA ASN A 379 -8.06 45.02 -15.17
C ASN A 379 -7.68 43.60 -15.63
N TYR A 380 -8.48 42.59 -15.29
CA TYR A 380 -8.18 41.16 -15.47
C TYR A 380 -9.42 40.36 -15.90
N ASP A 381 -10.21 40.90 -16.83
CA ASP A 381 -11.48 40.35 -17.35
C ASP A 381 -11.50 38.83 -17.62
N ARG A 382 -10.41 38.27 -18.17
CA ARG A 382 -10.28 36.83 -18.47
C ARG A 382 -10.07 35.92 -17.25
N PHE A 383 -9.80 36.51 -16.09
CA PHE A 383 -9.47 35.81 -14.84
C PHE A 383 -10.48 36.08 -13.73
N VAL A 384 -11.68 36.57 -14.08
CA VAL A 384 -12.79 36.79 -13.14
C VAL A 384 -13.50 35.47 -12.82
N LYS A 385 -12.80 34.57 -12.13
CA LYS A 385 -13.27 33.22 -11.77
C LYS A 385 -12.41 32.63 -10.65
N ASP A 386 -12.94 31.61 -9.97
CA ASP A 386 -12.20 30.86 -8.96
C ASP A 386 -11.26 29.86 -9.61
N PHE A 387 -9.98 29.96 -9.26
CA PHE A 387 -8.98 28.97 -9.66
C PHE A 387 -7.79 28.94 -8.71
N SER A 388 -7.06 27.85 -8.75
CA SER A 388 -5.84 27.66 -7.98
C SER A 388 -4.79 26.91 -8.76
N VAL A 389 -3.54 27.34 -8.63
CA VAL A 389 -2.37 26.57 -9.03
C VAL A 389 -1.88 25.79 -7.82
N ILE A 390 -1.85 24.47 -7.94
CA ILE A 390 -1.43 23.55 -6.88
C ILE A 390 -0.07 22.98 -7.27
N GLU A 391 0.90 23.08 -6.37
CA GLU A 391 2.30 22.69 -6.60
C GLU A 391 2.69 21.56 -5.64
N VAL A 392 3.25 20.47 -6.19
CA VAL A 392 3.75 19.30 -5.44
C VAL A 392 5.05 18.83 -6.10
N SER A 393 6.14 18.71 -5.33
CA SER A 393 7.42 18.14 -5.78
C SER A 393 7.93 18.65 -7.14
N ASN A 394 7.75 19.95 -7.41
CA ASN A 394 8.10 20.66 -8.66
C ASN A 394 7.15 20.44 -9.86
N SER A 395 6.02 19.78 -9.65
CA SER A 395 4.93 19.68 -10.63
C SER A 395 3.79 20.61 -10.24
N GLU A 396 3.10 21.14 -11.23
CA GLU A 396 2.01 22.10 -11.04
C GLU A 396 0.76 21.66 -11.80
N VAL A 397 -0.41 21.93 -11.23
CA VAL A 397 -1.70 21.72 -11.89
C VAL A 397 -2.61 22.93 -11.64
N LEU A 398 -3.39 23.29 -12.65
CA LEU A 398 -4.42 24.32 -12.55
C LEU A 398 -5.73 23.65 -12.15
N ALA A 399 -6.29 23.99 -10.99
CA ALA A 399 -7.64 23.63 -10.61
C ALA A 399 -8.58 24.82 -10.84
N GLU A 400 -9.63 24.64 -11.65
CA GLU A 400 -10.53 25.71 -12.09
C GLU A 400 -11.98 25.23 -12.08
N TYR A 401 -12.89 26.05 -11.56
CA TYR A 401 -14.32 25.76 -11.63
C TYR A 401 -14.86 26.06 -13.03
N ILE A 402 -15.55 25.07 -13.61
CA ILE A 402 -16.21 25.19 -14.90
C ILE A 402 -17.71 25.36 -14.68
N GLU A 403 -18.29 26.36 -15.33
CA GLU A 403 -19.73 26.58 -15.32
C GLU A 403 -20.47 25.39 -15.95
N PRO A 404 -21.63 25.00 -15.39
CA PRO A 404 -22.37 23.85 -15.91
C PRO A 404 -22.83 24.07 -17.36
N ASP A 405 -22.76 23.02 -18.19
CA ASP A 405 -23.39 23.02 -19.52
C ASP A 405 -24.92 23.15 -19.37
N ALA A 406 -25.62 23.66 -20.38
CA ALA A 406 -27.07 23.89 -20.38
C ALA A 406 -27.91 22.63 -20.07
N LYS A 407 -27.31 21.43 -20.12
CA LYS A 407 -27.93 20.13 -19.82
C LYS A 407 -27.60 19.58 -18.42
N SER A 408 -26.63 20.13 -17.71
CA SER A 408 -26.19 19.67 -16.39
C SER A 408 -26.25 20.83 -15.39
N GLN A 409 -26.86 20.64 -14.22
CA GLN A 409 -26.84 21.66 -13.16
C GLN A 409 -25.65 21.51 -12.21
N ALA A 410 -24.83 20.46 -12.37
CA ALA A 410 -23.74 20.17 -11.44
C ALA A 410 -22.48 20.96 -11.81
N LYS A 411 -21.96 21.75 -10.84
CA LYS A 411 -20.65 22.41 -10.95
C LYS A 411 -19.53 21.37 -11.03
N ILE A 412 -18.56 21.60 -11.90
CA ILE A 412 -17.40 20.72 -12.12
C ILE A 412 -16.14 21.50 -11.79
N ILE A 413 -15.13 20.82 -11.25
CA ILE A 413 -13.77 21.35 -11.22
C ILE A 413 -12.91 20.60 -12.24
N ARG A 414 -12.10 21.34 -13.00
CA ARG A 414 -11.11 20.83 -13.94
C ARG A 414 -9.72 21.00 -13.36
N PHE A 415 -8.92 19.96 -13.48
CA PHE A 415 -7.48 19.94 -13.25
C PHE A 415 -6.76 19.92 -14.60
N GLY A 416 -6.13 21.02 -14.98
CA GLY A 416 -5.34 21.16 -16.21
C GLY A 416 -3.84 21.04 -15.94
N ALA A 417 -3.17 20.17 -16.69
CA ALA A 417 -1.73 19.90 -16.60
C ALA A 417 -0.90 20.56 -17.72
N ASP A 418 -1.53 21.32 -18.63
CA ASP A 418 -0.80 22.07 -19.66
C ASP A 418 0.07 23.15 -18.99
N THR A 419 1.39 22.95 -19.06
CA THR A 419 2.38 23.83 -18.43
C THR A 419 2.29 25.28 -18.93
N THR A 420 1.84 25.51 -20.16
CA THR A 420 1.65 26.86 -20.70
C THR A 420 0.47 27.55 -20.02
N GLU A 421 -0.65 26.84 -19.91
CA GLU A 421 -1.86 27.34 -19.26
C GLU A 421 -1.63 27.58 -17.76
N VAL A 422 -1.01 26.62 -17.07
CA VAL A 422 -0.68 26.72 -15.64
C VAL A 422 0.21 27.93 -15.39
N LYS A 423 1.25 28.12 -16.22
CA LYS A 423 2.15 29.28 -16.11
C LYS A 423 1.43 30.60 -16.32
N VAL A 424 0.54 30.70 -17.32
CA VAL A 424 -0.26 31.91 -17.57
C VAL A 424 -1.08 32.28 -16.32
N HIS A 425 -1.74 31.31 -15.70
CA HIS A 425 -2.54 31.54 -14.49
C HIS A 425 -1.66 31.90 -13.28
N LYS A 426 -0.52 31.21 -13.08
CA LYS A 426 0.43 31.48 -12.00
C LYS A 426 1.03 32.88 -12.10
N ASP A 427 1.49 33.27 -13.29
CA ASP A 427 2.08 34.58 -13.53
C ASP A 427 1.02 35.69 -13.42
N LYS A 428 -0.23 35.41 -13.80
CA LYS A 428 -1.32 36.36 -13.59
C LYS A 428 -1.65 36.59 -12.12
N ILE A 429 -1.69 35.54 -11.28
CA ILE A 429 -1.85 35.73 -9.82
C ILE A 429 -0.71 36.58 -9.26
N LYS A 430 0.54 36.35 -9.69
CA LYS A 430 1.68 37.19 -9.26
C LYS A 430 1.51 38.65 -9.69
N GLU A 431 1.04 38.91 -10.91
CA GLU A 431 0.75 40.26 -11.38
C GLU A 431 -0.34 40.93 -10.54
N ILE A 432 -1.42 40.19 -10.23
CA ILE A 432 -2.48 40.64 -9.33
C ILE A 432 -1.90 40.99 -7.96
N ILE A 433 -1.13 40.09 -7.34
CA ILE A 433 -0.50 40.31 -6.03
C ILE A 433 0.39 41.57 -6.02
N ASN A 434 1.14 41.80 -7.09
CA ASN A 434 2.03 42.95 -7.22
C ASN A 434 1.31 44.25 -7.62
N SER A 435 0.01 44.20 -7.92
CA SER A 435 -0.78 45.39 -8.21
C SER A 435 -0.93 46.27 -6.97
N LYS A 436 -0.92 47.58 -7.19
CA LYS A 436 -1.21 48.59 -6.15
C LYS A 436 -2.62 48.46 -5.56
N ASP A 437 -3.53 47.85 -6.30
CA ASP A 437 -4.94 47.70 -5.93
C ASP A 437 -5.20 46.41 -5.13
N THR A 438 -4.15 45.63 -4.85
CA THR A 438 -4.18 44.42 -4.04
C THR A 438 -3.56 44.68 -2.67
N ILE A 439 -4.25 44.30 -1.61
CA ILE A 439 -3.84 44.64 -0.25
C ILE A 439 -3.37 43.38 0.49
N PRO A 440 -2.12 43.33 0.98
CA PRO A 440 -1.64 42.23 1.81
C PRO A 440 -2.26 42.29 3.22
N ILE A 441 -2.88 41.19 3.65
CA ILE A 441 -3.56 41.09 4.94
C ILE A 441 -2.59 40.69 6.04
N GLU A 442 -1.54 39.89 5.78
CA GLU A 442 -0.62 39.45 6.84
C GLU A 442 0.12 40.63 7.46
N LYS A 443 0.42 41.67 6.68
CA LYS A 443 0.96 42.93 7.21
C LYS A 443 0.00 43.57 8.22
N LYS A 444 -1.31 43.57 7.93
CA LYS A 444 -2.35 44.11 8.81
C LYS A 444 -2.60 43.24 10.03
N LEU A 445 -2.57 41.93 9.87
CA LEU A 445 -2.61 41.00 10.98
C LEU A 445 -1.41 41.19 11.93
N ARG A 446 -0.20 41.37 11.39
CA ARG A 446 0.98 41.71 12.21
C ARG A 446 0.81 43.02 12.95
N GLU A 447 0.26 44.06 12.32
CA GLU A 447 -0.09 45.32 13.00
C GLU A 447 -1.05 45.07 14.18
N ILE A 448 -2.09 44.22 13.99
CA ILE A 448 -3.03 43.83 15.07
C ILE A 448 -2.29 43.09 16.19
N ILE A 449 -1.49 42.08 15.88
CA ILE A 449 -0.77 41.27 16.87
C ILE A 449 0.21 42.13 17.68
N LEU A 450 0.98 43.01 17.02
CA LEU A 450 1.92 43.92 17.69
C LEU A 450 1.18 44.90 18.62
N ARG A 451 0.06 45.48 18.16
CA ARG A 451 -0.77 46.34 19.01
C ARG A 451 -1.38 45.55 20.18
N ALA A 452 -1.83 44.33 19.96
CA ALA A 452 -2.38 43.46 20.99
C ALA A 452 -1.35 43.09 22.08
N GLN A 453 -0.10 42.83 21.69
CA GLN A 453 1.01 42.53 22.63
C GLN A 453 1.37 43.72 23.53
N GLN A 454 1.09 44.95 23.12
CA GLN A 454 1.29 46.15 23.94
C GLN A 454 0.21 46.31 25.03
N ILE A 455 -0.89 45.55 24.93
CA ILE A 455 -1.99 45.59 25.89
C ILE A 455 -1.70 44.58 27.01
N LYS A 456 -1.67 45.03 28.28
CA LYS A 456 -1.57 44.13 29.43
C LYS A 456 -2.85 43.26 29.51
N ILE A 457 -2.72 41.94 29.33
CA ILE A 457 -3.82 40.96 29.18
C ILE A 457 -4.51 40.68 30.54
N SER A 458 -4.96 41.70 31.26
CA SER A 458 -5.55 41.53 32.60
C SER A 458 -6.73 42.45 32.88
N ASN A 459 -7.52 42.84 31.87
CA ASN A 459 -8.73 43.66 32.10
C ASN A 459 -9.74 43.60 30.93
N PHE A 460 -11.04 43.76 31.20
CA PHE A 460 -12.10 43.91 30.19
C PHE A 460 -11.84 45.08 29.21
N GLU A 461 -11.17 46.11 29.70
CA GLU A 461 -10.72 47.28 28.94
C GLU A 461 -9.71 46.94 27.84
N ALA A 462 -8.88 45.90 28.05
CA ALA A 462 -7.93 45.39 27.07
C ALA A 462 -8.64 44.79 25.85
N LEU A 463 -9.69 44.00 26.09
CA LEU A 463 -10.51 43.38 25.03
C LEU A 463 -11.26 44.45 24.22
N ARG A 464 -11.82 45.46 24.90
CA ARG A 464 -12.49 46.58 24.23
C ARG A 464 -11.54 47.36 23.32
N THR A 465 -10.31 47.58 23.77
CA THR A 465 -9.26 48.26 23.00
C THR A 465 -8.86 47.45 21.77
N LEU A 466 -8.71 46.13 21.91
CA LEU A 466 -8.37 45.24 20.79
C LEU A 466 -9.47 45.21 19.72
N ASN A 467 -10.74 45.13 20.14
CA ASN A 467 -11.88 45.21 19.22
C ASN A 467 -11.92 46.55 18.48
N GLN A 468 -11.65 47.68 19.16
CA GLN A 468 -11.57 48.98 18.48
C GLN A 468 -10.46 49.04 17.43
N ILE A 469 -9.30 48.46 17.71
CA ILE A 469 -8.19 48.37 16.75
C ILE A 469 -8.57 47.51 15.54
N GLN A 470 -9.25 46.38 15.77
CA GLN A 470 -9.74 45.53 14.70
C GLN A 470 -10.77 46.26 13.82
N GLU A 471 -11.73 46.98 14.41
CA GLU A 471 -12.71 47.79 13.68
C GLU A 471 -12.07 48.94 12.88
N GLU A 472 -11.06 49.61 13.44
CA GLU A 472 -10.29 50.65 12.76
C GLU A 472 -9.61 50.08 11.49
N ILE A 473 -8.95 48.93 11.63
CA ILE A 473 -8.26 48.26 10.52
C ILE A 473 -9.27 47.74 9.49
N ARG A 474 -10.38 47.14 9.92
CA ARG A 474 -11.48 46.71 9.03
C ARG A 474 -12.00 47.89 8.21
N THR A 475 -12.31 49.00 8.86
CA THR A 475 -12.82 50.22 8.20
C THR A 475 -11.84 50.78 7.19
N ASN A 476 -10.56 50.86 7.54
CA ASN A 476 -9.51 51.35 6.64
C ASN A 476 -9.32 50.43 5.41
N LEU A 477 -9.32 49.12 5.61
CA LEU A 477 -9.22 48.14 4.53
C LEU A 477 -10.44 48.18 3.62
N ARG A 478 -11.65 48.21 4.19
CA ARG A 478 -12.89 48.38 3.44
C ARG A 478 -12.83 49.62 2.54
N LYS A 479 -12.35 50.74 3.07
CA LYS A 479 -12.16 51.95 2.27
C LYS A 479 -11.15 51.72 1.13
N GLN A 480 -10.00 51.12 1.40
CA GLN A 480 -8.99 50.89 0.36
C GLN A 480 -9.46 49.93 -0.75
N LEU A 481 -10.28 48.91 -0.42
CA LEU A 481 -10.76 47.94 -1.40
C LEU A 481 -11.86 48.49 -2.31
N PHE A 482 -12.76 49.33 -1.78
CA PHE A 482 -14.02 49.70 -2.45
C PHE A 482 -14.14 51.18 -2.83
N THR A 483 -13.12 52.01 -2.60
CA THR A 483 -13.07 53.40 -3.06
C THR A 483 -12.21 53.49 -4.31
#